data_AF-A0A9P7CYD6-F1
#
_entry.id   AF-A0A9P7CYD6-F1
#
_cell.length_a   1.000
_cell.length_b   1.000
_cell.length_c   1.000
_cell.angle_alpha   90.00
_cell.angle_beta   90.00
_cell.angle_gamma   90.00
#
_symmetry.space_group_name_H-M   'P 1'
#
loop_
_entity.id
_entity.type
_entity.pdbx_description
1 polymer ?
#
loop_
_entity_poly.entity_id
_entity_poly.type
_entity_poly.pdbx_seq_one_letter_code
_entity_poly.pdbx_strand_id
1 'polypeptide(L)'
;SGAIRTALEKYNNLAPLQVPPRPTLDYVDIIGYASLGEFELLKYSHHNVMTKPWTVPENREMAVKFFKVLRSHEEIIRLNVEIGRLGAWIQFEDQQMLSAIDSLQDEGSMMLATEVQREFSE
;
A
#
# COMPACT_ATOMS: atom_id res chain seq x y z
N SER A 1 -25.63 5.86 13.49
CA SER A 1 -26.46 4.94 12.70
C SER A 1 -27.49 4.29 13.62
N GLY A 2 -28.80 4.53 13.42
CA GLY A 2 -29.85 3.97 14.27
C GLY A 2 -29.97 2.44 14.16
N ALA A 3 -29.76 1.89 12.96
CA ALA A 3 -29.85 0.46 12.70
C ALA A 3 -28.85 -0.39 13.50
N ILE A 4 -27.60 0.09 13.68
CA ILE A 4 -26.57 -0.62 14.44
C ILE A 4 -26.93 -0.67 15.92
N ARG A 5 -27.47 0.41 16.49
CA ARG A 5 -27.88 0.47 17.90
C ARG A 5 -29.05 -0.48 18.18
N THR A 6 -30.06 -0.48 17.32
CA THR A 6 -31.20 -1.41 17.44
C THR A 6 -30.76 -2.87 17.30
N ALA A 7 -29.83 -3.17 16.39
CA ALA A 7 -29.28 -4.51 16.25
C ALA A 7 -28.49 -4.95 17.49
N LEU A 8 -27.69 -4.05 18.08
CA LEU A 8 -26.94 -4.29 19.31
C LEU A 8 -27.88 -4.58 20.50
N GLU A 9 -28.92 -3.77 20.68
CA GLU A 9 -29.92 -3.97 21.72
C GLU A 9 -30.59 -5.34 21.58
N LYS A 10 -30.99 -5.70 20.35
CA LYS A 10 -31.58 -7.02 20.06
C LYS A 10 -30.60 -8.16 20.36
N TYR A 11 -29.32 -8.02 19.98
CA TYR A 11 -28.30 -9.00 20.31
C TYR A 11 -28.13 -9.14 21.83
N ASN A 12 -27.97 -8.02 22.56
CA ASN A 12 -27.74 -8.02 24.00
C ASN A 12 -28.90 -8.64 24.79
N ASN A 13 -30.14 -8.46 24.32
CA ASN A 13 -31.32 -9.11 24.91
C ASN A 13 -31.31 -10.64 24.72
N LEU A 14 -30.76 -11.12 23.59
CA LEU A 14 -30.74 -12.54 23.23
C LEU A 14 -29.48 -13.27 23.72
N ALA A 15 -28.35 -12.56 23.85
CA ALA A 15 -27.04 -13.09 24.24
C ALA A 15 -27.07 -13.95 25.54
N PRO A 16 -27.70 -13.52 26.64
CA PRO A 16 -27.77 -14.33 27.86
C PRO A 16 -28.70 -15.55 27.74
N LEU A 17 -29.60 -15.58 26.74
CA LEU A 17 -30.52 -16.68 26.49
C LEU A 17 -29.91 -17.79 25.61
N GLN A 18 -28.70 -17.59 25.09
CA GLN A 18 -28.01 -18.59 24.28
C GLN A 18 -27.42 -19.72 25.12
N VAL A 19 -27.12 -20.84 24.47
CA VAL A 19 -26.45 -22.00 25.09
C VAL A 19 -25.13 -22.26 24.33
N PRO A 20 -23.95 -21.95 24.92
CA PRO A 20 -23.74 -21.32 26.22
C PRO A 20 -24.10 -19.82 26.22
N PRO A 21 -24.39 -19.21 27.39
CA PRO A 21 -24.66 -17.79 27.50
C PRO A 21 -23.52 -16.95 26.92
N ARG A 22 -23.85 -15.93 26.13
CA ARG A 22 -22.88 -15.02 25.52
C ARG A 22 -22.83 -13.68 26.27
N PRO A 23 -21.67 -13.01 26.31
CA PRO A 23 -21.58 -11.67 26.86
C PRO A 23 -22.32 -10.66 25.98
N THR A 24 -22.85 -9.62 26.62
CA THR A 24 -23.36 -8.42 25.95
C THR A 24 -22.20 -7.59 25.41
N LEU A 25 -22.45 -6.84 24.35
CA LEU A 25 -21.47 -5.96 23.70
C LEU A 25 -21.86 -4.50 23.90
N ASP A 26 -20.86 -3.63 24.03
CA ASP A 26 -21.04 -2.18 23.95
C ASP A 26 -20.85 -1.68 22.51
N TYR A 27 -21.35 -0.48 22.23
CA TYR A 27 -21.16 0.18 20.95
C TYR A 27 -19.66 0.43 20.63
N VAL A 28 -18.83 0.64 21.64
CA VAL A 28 -17.37 0.75 21.49
C VAL A 28 -16.77 -0.56 20.97
N ASP A 29 -17.23 -1.70 21.47
CA ASP A 29 -16.77 -3.02 21.01
C ASP A 29 -17.09 -3.24 19.53
N ILE A 30 -18.29 -2.82 19.10
CA ILE A 30 -18.71 -2.91 17.68
C ILE A 30 -17.77 -2.10 16.78
N ILE A 31 -17.41 -0.88 17.19
CA ILE A 31 -16.48 -0.04 16.42
C ILE A 31 -15.11 -0.71 16.35
N GLY A 32 -14.63 -1.25 17.46
CA GLY A 32 -13.38 -2.02 17.50
C GLY A 32 -13.40 -3.20 16.54
N TYR A 33 -14.51 -3.95 16.49
CA TYR A 33 -14.68 -5.11 15.62
C TYR A 33 -14.95 -4.78 14.16
N ALA A 34 -15.52 -3.61 13.83
CA ALA A 34 -15.73 -3.21 12.45
C ALA A 34 -14.42 -3.27 11.64
N SER A 35 -13.30 -2.87 12.27
CA SER A 35 -11.97 -2.95 11.69
C SER A 35 -11.46 -4.39 11.45
N LEU A 36 -11.93 -5.38 12.24
CA LEU A 36 -11.61 -6.80 12.00
C LEU A 36 -12.52 -7.38 10.90
N GLY A 37 -13.76 -6.90 10.83
CA GLY A 37 -14.75 -7.35 9.85
C GLY A 37 -14.40 -7.00 8.39
N GLU A 38 -13.49 -6.05 8.17
CA GLU A 38 -12.92 -5.70 6.86
C GLU A 38 -12.12 -6.87 6.24
N PHE A 39 -11.66 -7.82 7.05
CA PHE A 39 -10.95 -8.99 6.56
C PHE A 39 -11.92 -10.16 6.36
N GLU A 40 -12.46 -10.29 5.14
CA GLU A 40 -13.34 -11.41 4.74
C GLU A 40 -12.74 -12.80 5.07
N LEU A 41 -11.40 -12.91 5.06
CA LEU A 41 -10.67 -14.11 5.45
C LEU A 41 -10.95 -14.56 6.90
N LEU A 42 -11.28 -13.62 7.79
CA LEU A 42 -11.56 -13.90 9.20
C LEU A 42 -12.98 -14.44 9.43
N LYS A 43 -13.93 -14.20 8.50
CA LYS A 43 -15.31 -14.71 8.64
C LYS A 43 -15.38 -16.23 8.60
N TYR A 44 -14.46 -16.88 7.88
CA TYR A 44 -14.39 -18.32 7.72
C TYR A 44 -13.37 -19.00 8.65
N SER A 45 -12.60 -18.19 9.40
CA SER A 45 -11.63 -18.71 10.37
C SER A 45 -12.35 -19.08 11.66
N HIS A 46 -12.59 -20.39 11.87
CA HIS A 46 -13.06 -20.95 13.15
C HIS A 46 -12.05 -20.82 14.31
N HIS A 47 -10.87 -20.24 14.08
CA HIS A 47 -9.92 -19.95 15.14
C HIS A 47 -10.44 -18.80 15.99
N ASN A 48 -10.14 -18.85 17.29
CA ASN A 48 -10.47 -17.81 18.26
C ASN A 48 -9.64 -16.53 17.98
N VAL A 49 -9.86 -15.91 16.81
CA VAL A 49 -9.10 -14.78 16.27
C VAL A 49 -9.12 -13.62 17.24
N MET A 50 -10.24 -13.42 17.94
CA MET A 50 -10.42 -12.41 18.97
C MET A 50 -9.41 -12.48 20.12
N THR A 51 -8.80 -13.65 20.38
CA THR A 51 -7.76 -13.83 21.42
C THR A 51 -6.35 -13.54 20.94
N LYS A 52 -6.15 -13.24 19.66
CA LYS A 52 -4.82 -13.01 19.14
C LYS A 52 -4.34 -11.60 19.50
N PRO A 53 -3.05 -11.40 19.84
CA PRO A 53 -2.55 -10.09 20.25
C PRO A 53 -2.79 -8.95 19.24
N TRP A 54 -2.92 -9.24 17.93
CA TRP A 54 -3.16 -8.25 16.88
C TRP A 54 -4.63 -7.76 16.79
N THR A 55 -5.56 -8.36 17.55
CA THR A 55 -6.94 -7.87 17.65
C THR A 55 -7.07 -6.68 18.59
N VAL A 56 -6.11 -6.53 19.52
CA VAL A 56 -5.99 -5.38 20.40
C VAL A 56 -5.61 -4.14 19.58
N PRO A 57 -6.41 -3.06 19.60
CA PRO A 57 -6.18 -1.86 18.79
C PRO A 57 -4.80 -1.25 18.97
N GLU A 58 -4.31 -1.17 20.20
CA GLU A 58 -3.02 -0.59 20.56
C GLU A 58 -1.86 -1.38 19.95
N ASN A 59 -1.94 -2.72 20.02
CA ASN A 59 -0.95 -3.60 19.42
C ASN A 59 -0.93 -3.48 17.90
N ARG A 60 -2.11 -3.33 17.28
CA ARG A 60 -2.20 -3.10 15.83
C ARG A 60 -1.60 -1.77 15.44
N GLU A 61 -1.91 -0.70 16.16
CA GLU A 61 -1.36 0.61 15.89
C GLU A 61 0.18 0.60 16.00
N MET A 62 0.70 -0.05 17.04
CA MET A 62 2.14 -0.23 17.22
C MET A 62 2.76 -1.07 16.11
N ALA A 63 2.12 -2.18 15.70
CA ALA A 63 2.58 -3.01 14.59
C ALA A 63 2.61 -2.22 13.28
N VAL A 64 1.57 -1.43 12.98
CA VAL A 64 1.54 -0.56 11.79
C VAL A 64 2.69 0.44 11.82
N LYS A 65 2.95 1.09 12.95
CA LYS A 65 4.08 2.03 13.09
C LYS A 65 5.42 1.32 12.91
N PHE A 66 5.60 0.17 13.57
CA PHE A 66 6.81 -0.65 13.47
C PHE A 66 7.08 -1.07 12.02
N PHE A 67 6.08 -1.63 11.34
CA PHE A 67 6.25 -2.07 9.95
C PHE A 67 6.42 -0.90 8.99
N LYS A 68 5.79 0.25 9.23
CA LYS A 68 6.08 1.47 8.45
C LYS A 68 7.56 1.82 8.54
N VAL A 69 8.13 1.87 9.74
CA VAL A 69 9.56 2.16 9.93
C VAL A 69 10.42 1.10 9.25
N LEU A 70 10.12 -0.18 9.44
CA LEU A 70 10.88 -1.26 8.80
C LEU A 70 10.88 -1.14 7.27
N ARG A 71 9.69 -0.94 6.67
CA ARG A 71 9.53 -0.77 5.22
C ARG A 71 10.17 0.51 4.70
N SER A 72 10.19 1.60 5.47
CA SER A 72 10.89 2.82 5.08
C SER A 72 12.38 2.60 4.89
N HIS A 73 13.03 1.74 5.70
CA HIS A 73 14.45 1.42 5.53
C HIS A 73 14.69 0.61 4.25
N GLU A 74 13.83 -0.38 3.98
CA GLU A 74 13.88 -1.14 2.73
C GLU A 74 13.65 -0.22 1.50
N GLU A 75 12.74 0.73 1.63
CA GLU A 75 12.41 1.68 0.56
C GLU A 75 13.58 2.58 0.22
N ILE A 76 14.34 3.05 1.21
CA ILE A 76 15.57 3.84 0.98
C ILE A 76 16.56 3.04 0.13
N ILE A 77 16.77 1.76 0.46
CA ILE A 77 17.68 0.88 -0.30
C ILE A 77 17.17 0.74 -1.74
N ARG A 78 15.86 0.50 -1.92
CA ARG A 78 15.25 0.37 -3.25
C ARG A 78 15.39 1.64 -4.07
N LEU A 79 15.13 2.80 -3.47
CA LEU A 79 15.23 4.10 -4.14
C LEU A 79 16.66 4.42 -4.55
N ASN A 80 17.67 4.08 -3.75
CA ASN A 80 19.07 4.26 -4.13
C ASN A 80 19.44 3.47 -5.41
N VAL A 81 18.94 2.23 -5.52
CA VAL A 81 19.13 1.43 -6.74
C VAL A 81 18.40 2.07 -7.93
N GLU A 82 17.16 2.53 -7.71
CA GLU A 82 16.34 3.08 -8.78
C GLU A 82 16.85 4.43 -9.31
N ILE A 83 17.35 5.30 -8.42
CA ILE A 83 18.02 6.54 -8.81
C ILE A 83 19.23 6.25 -9.70
N GLY A 84 20.03 5.24 -9.33
CA GLY A 84 21.18 4.81 -10.14
C GLY A 84 20.76 4.28 -11.52
N ARG A 85 19.70 3.47 -11.57
CA ARG A 85 19.14 2.95 -12.83
C ARG A 85 18.60 4.06 -13.73
N LEU A 86 17.85 4.98 -13.16
CA LEU A 86 17.29 6.12 -13.88
C LEU A 86 18.41 7.00 -14.44
N GLY A 87 19.43 7.30 -13.65
CA GLY A 87 20.60 8.05 -14.11
C GLY A 87 21.34 7.34 -15.25
N ALA A 88 21.55 6.03 -15.14
CA ALA A 88 22.17 5.23 -16.19
C ALA A 88 21.31 5.20 -17.47
N TRP A 89 19.99 5.15 -17.33
CA TRP A 89 19.06 5.18 -18.47
C TRP A 89 19.09 6.52 -19.20
N ILE A 90 19.06 7.65 -18.46
CA ILE A 90 19.20 8.99 -19.05
C ILE A 90 20.53 9.11 -19.81
N GLN A 91 21.65 8.73 -19.17
CA GLN A 91 22.97 8.78 -19.82
C GLN A 91 23.04 7.92 -21.07
N PHE A 92 22.41 6.74 -21.04
CA PHE A 92 22.34 5.88 -22.20
C PHE A 92 21.53 6.50 -23.33
N GLU A 93 20.36 7.09 -23.02
CA GLU A 93 19.53 7.78 -24.00
C GLU A 93 20.27 8.98 -24.63
N ASP A 94 20.95 9.79 -23.82
CA ASP A 94 21.78 10.91 -24.30
C ASP A 94 22.86 10.41 -25.29
N GLN A 95 23.57 9.34 -24.93
CA GLN A 95 24.59 8.75 -25.80
C GLN A 95 24.01 8.22 -27.11
N GLN A 96 22.84 7.60 -27.06
CA GLN A 96 22.15 7.09 -28.24
C GLN A 96 21.72 8.25 -29.15
N MET A 97 21.24 9.36 -28.59
CA MET A 97 20.86 10.54 -29.36
C MET A 97 22.06 11.18 -30.05
N LEU A 98 23.16 11.39 -29.31
CA LEU A 98 24.40 11.93 -29.87
C LEU A 98 24.96 11.03 -30.97
N SER A 99 24.99 9.71 -30.75
CA SER A 99 25.42 8.74 -31.77
C SER A 99 24.54 8.77 -33.02
N ALA A 100 23.23 8.99 -32.87
CA ALA A 100 22.32 9.10 -34.01
C ALA A 100 22.58 10.39 -34.81
N ILE A 101 22.86 11.50 -34.13
CA ILE A 101 23.22 12.78 -34.77
C ILE A 101 24.51 12.64 -35.56
N ASP A 102 25.55 12.05 -34.97
CA ASP A 102 26.83 11.80 -35.65
C ASP A 102 26.64 10.91 -36.90
N SER A 103 25.84 9.83 -36.77
CA SER A 103 25.54 8.94 -37.89
C SER A 103 24.80 9.66 -39.04
N LEU A 104 23.85 10.53 -38.71
CA LEU A 104 23.11 11.32 -39.71
C LEU A 104 24.00 12.35 -40.42
N GLN A 105 25.01 12.89 -39.73
CA GLN A 105 26.01 13.77 -40.32
C GLN A 105 26.90 12.99 -41.31
N ASP A 106 27.36 11.80 -40.92
CA ASP A 106 28.19 10.92 -41.76
C ASP A 106 27.45 10.43 -43.01
N GLU A 107 26.14 10.19 -42.90
CA GLU A 107 25.27 9.83 -44.04
C GLU A 107 24.93 11.02 -44.96
N GLY A 108 25.37 12.23 -44.63
CA GLY A 108 25.14 13.45 -45.41
C GLY A 108 23.76 14.10 -45.21
N SER A 109 22.99 13.64 -44.22
CA SER A 109 21.65 14.15 -43.90
C SER A 109 21.71 15.33 -42.91
N MET A 110 22.48 16.37 -43.27
CA MET A 110 22.79 17.51 -42.40
C MET A 110 21.56 18.25 -41.85
N MET A 111 20.51 18.47 -42.66
CA MET A 111 19.29 19.15 -42.20
C MET A 111 18.54 18.36 -41.11
N LEU A 112 18.50 17.02 -41.23
CA LEU A 112 17.85 16.17 -40.24
C LEU A 112 18.66 16.14 -38.95
N ALA A 113 19.99 16.02 -39.05
CA ALA A 113 20.88 16.08 -37.90
C ALA A 113 20.75 17.40 -37.13
N THR A 114 20.65 18.53 -37.82
CA THR A 114 20.47 19.86 -37.18
C THR A 114 19.14 20.01 -36.46
N GLU A 115 18.05 19.45 -37.01
CA GLU A 115 16.74 19.52 -36.37
C GLU A 115 16.69 18.63 -35.12
N VAL A 116 17.22 17.40 -35.20
CA VAL A 116 17.32 16.48 -34.07
C VAL A 116 18.17 17.07 -32.94
N GLN A 117 19.30 17.72 -33.27
CA GLN A 117 20.14 18.41 -32.30
C GLN A 117 19.41 19.59 -31.63
N ARG A 118 18.57 20.32 -32.38
CA ARG A 118 17.79 21.43 -31.83
C ARG A 118 16.79 20.92 -30.79
N GLU A 119 16.01 19.90 -31.14
CA GLU A 119 15.00 19.31 -30.25
C GLU A 119 15.62 18.66 -29.00
N PHE A 120 16.84 18.09 -29.11
CA PHE A 120 17.55 17.53 -27.96
C PHE A 120 18.11 18.58 -26.99
N SER A 121 18.26 19.83 -27.44
CA SER A 121 18.87 20.92 -26.64
C SER A 121 17.85 21.85 -25.95
N GLU A 122 16.56 21.65 -26.19
CA GLU A 122 15.43 22.37 -25.55
C GLU A 122 14.93 21.65 -24.28
#